data_AF-A0A1G1N494-F1
#
_entry.id   AF-A0A1G1N494-F1
#
_cell.length_a   1.000
_cell.length_b   1.000
_cell.length_c   1.000
_cell.angle_alpha   90.00
_cell.angle_beta   90.00
_cell.angle_gamma   90.00
#
_symmetry.space_group_name_H-M   'P 1'
#
loop_
_entity.id
_entity.type
_entity.pdbx_description
1 polymer ?
#
loop_
_entity_poly.entity_id
_entity_poly.type
_entity_poly.pdbx_seq_one_letter_code
_entity_poly.pdbx_strand_id
1 'polypeptide(L)'
;MEKIISLSLCLLLFSGCAVHRLQKAQEGGGYLAARFGYVIAEYTVDLDNKAPQDFNLAKARLKRRNDTVEKYYIEMGQIENYFQRYVGHFPKIIWSLFANTIKMPFHIFSEYKYEHNEAYRKKIDDLDARQKAREEERINKLKSELREFIGKDLEEEKQLSPAVK
;
A
#
# COMPACT_ATOMS: atom_id res chain seq x y z
N MET A 1 28.13 -30.67 -15.87
CA MET A 1 27.88 -30.36 -14.44
C MET A 1 27.68 -28.86 -14.20
N GLU A 2 28.42 -27.96 -14.88
CA GLU A 2 28.27 -26.50 -14.71
C GLU A 2 26.84 -25.97 -14.94
N LYS A 3 26.12 -26.48 -15.94
CA LYS A 3 24.73 -26.09 -16.22
C LYS A 3 23.74 -26.46 -15.10
N ILE A 4 24.02 -27.51 -14.33
CA ILE A 4 23.15 -27.96 -13.22
C ILE A 4 23.41 -27.09 -12.00
N ILE A 5 24.66 -26.67 -11.79
CA ILE A 5 25.07 -25.77 -10.71
C ILE A 5 24.51 -24.36 -10.94
N SER A 6 24.52 -23.84 -12.18
CA SER A 6 23.91 -22.53 -12.45
C SER A 6 22.38 -22.56 -12.32
N LEU A 7 21.73 -23.67 -12.72
CA LEU A 7 20.28 -23.82 -12.60
C LEU A 7 19.84 -23.90 -11.13
N SER A 8 20.60 -24.61 -10.28
CA SER A 8 20.33 -24.72 -8.84
C SER A 8 20.66 -23.42 -8.09
N LEU A 9 21.69 -22.69 -8.48
CA LEU A 9 21.99 -21.36 -7.95
C LEU A 9 20.90 -20.34 -8.31
N CYS A 10 20.39 -20.37 -9.55
CA CYS A 10 19.23 -19.57 -9.95
C CYS A 10 17.99 -19.93 -9.13
N LEU A 11 17.67 -21.22 -8.96
CA LEU A 11 16.52 -21.66 -8.18
C LEU A 11 16.61 -21.24 -6.69
N LEU A 12 17.80 -21.21 -6.10
CA LEU A 12 18.03 -20.73 -4.73
C LEU A 12 17.94 -19.20 -4.60
N LEU A 13 18.35 -18.45 -5.62
CA LEU A 13 18.18 -16.99 -5.65
C LEU A 13 16.70 -16.58 -5.86
N PHE A 14 15.91 -17.44 -6.52
CA PHE A 14 14.48 -17.25 -6.72
C PHE A 14 13.59 -17.94 -5.66
N SER A 15 14.15 -18.66 -4.69
CA SER A 15 13.39 -19.19 -3.54
C SER A 15 13.09 -18.07 -2.55
N GLY A 16 12.21 -17.16 -2.99
CA GLY A 16 11.30 -16.30 -2.26
C GLY A 16 11.69 -15.87 -0.86
N CYS A 17 12.14 -14.62 -0.72
CA CYS A 17 11.87 -13.85 0.48
C CYS A 17 10.34 -13.74 0.60
N ALA A 18 9.74 -14.46 1.55
CA ALA A 18 8.28 -14.49 1.71
C ALA A 18 7.77 -13.08 2.01
N VAL A 19 7.11 -12.48 1.02
CA VAL A 19 6.66 -11.08 1.07
C VAL A 19 5.63 -10.89 2.18
N HIS A 20 4.77 -11.88 2.38
CA HIS A 20 3.75 -11.91 3.40
C HIS A 20 4.12 -12.93 4.48
N ARG A 21 4.12 -12.49 5.74
CA ARG A 21 4.36 -13.33 6.91
C ARG A 21 3.22 -13.16 7.90
N LEU A 22 2.58 -14.25 8.28
CA LEU A 22 1.62 -14.25 9.39
C LEU A 22 2.39 -14.20 10.72
N GLN A 23 2.01 -13.26 11.58
CA GLN A 23 2.61 -13.04 12.90
C GLN A 23 1.50 -12.98 13.93
N LYS A 24 1.77 -13.47 15.15
CA LYS A 24 0.82 -13.35 16.26
C LYS A 24 0.94 -11.94 16.85
N ALA A 25 -0.18 -11.24 16.99
CA ALA A 25 -0.23 -9.94 17.62
C ALA A 25 0.18 -10.04 19.09
N GLN A 26 1.08 -9.16 19.55
CA GLN A 26 1.45 -9.08 20.98
C GLN A 26 0.28 -8.57 21.83
N GLU A 27 -0.53 -7.67 21.27
CA GLU A 27 -1.74 -7.14 21.91
C GLU A 27 -2.97 -7.73 21.22
N GLY A 28 -3.84 -8.43 21.97
CA GLY A 28 -5.09 -9.01 21.46
C GLY A 28 -5.04 -10.47 20.97
N GLY A 29 -3.85 -11.08 20.90
CA GLY A 29 -3.70 -12.55 20.82
C GLY A 29 -4.08 -13.26 19.51
N GLY A 30 -4.46 -12.53 18.46
CA GLY A 30 -4.82 -13.08 17.15
C GLY A 30 -3.66 -13.11 16.13
N TYR A 31 -3.92 -13.67 14.94
CA TYR A 31 -2.95 -13.72 13.83
C TYR A 31 -3.17 -12.56 12.85
N LEU A 32 -2.10 -11.81 12.58
CA LEU A 32 -2.05 -10.68 11.66
C LEU A 32 -1.12 -10.99 10.49
N ALA A 33 -1.42 -10.44 9.32
CA ALA A 33 -0.51 -10.51 8.17
C ALA A 33 0.40 -9.28 8.12
N ALA A 34 1.70 -9.53 7.99
CA ALA A 34 2.71 -8.50 7.76
C ALA A 34 3.27 -8.64 6.35
N ARG A 35 3.47 -7.50 5.66
CA ARG A 35 4.13 -7.40 4.37
C ARG A 35 5.49 -6.75 4.55
N PHE A 36 6.57 -7.45 4.18
CA PHE A 36 7.96 -6.99 4.42
C PHE A 36 8.24 -6.48 5.85
N GLY A 37 7.59 -7.09 6.85
CA GLY A 37 7.73 -6.69 8.26
C GLY A 37 6.76 -5.59 8.74
N TYR A 38 5.99 -4.97 7.85
CA TYR A 38 4.94 -4.01 8.22
C TYR A 38 3.59 -4.70 8.36
N VAL A 39 2.94 -4.54 9.51
CA VAL A 39 1.62 -5.13 9.77
C VAL A 39 0.55 -4.31 9.05
N ILE A 40 -0.26 -4.98 8.24
CA ILE A 40 -1.41 -4.39 7.56
C ILE A 40 -2.65 -5.12 8.06
N ALA A 41 -3.48 -4.42 8.83
CA ALA A 41 -4.59 -5.02 9.57
C ALA A 41 -5.66 -5.58 8.63
N GLU A 42 -5.95 -4.88 7.53
CA GLU A 42 -7.06 -5.14 6.61
C GLU A 42 -6.98 -6.52 5.92
N TYR A 43 -5.80 -7.12 5.86
CA TYR A 43 -5.62 -8.47 5.34
C TYR A 43 -6.31 -9.54 6.19
N THR A 44 -6.48 -9.32 7.49
CA THR A 44 -6.86 -10.38 8.45
C THR A 44 -7.93 -9.96 9.45
N VAL A 45 -7.99 -8.67 9.77
CA VAL A 45 -8.80 -8.10 10.84
C VAL A 45 -10.22 -7.79 10.36
N ASP A 46 -11.18 -7.90 11.27
CA ASP A 46 -12.60 -7.55 11.03
C ASP A 46 -12.86 -6.04 11.15
N LEU A 47 -14.04 -5.58 10.74
CA LEU A 47 -14.44 -4.17 10.88
C LEU A 47 -14.41 -3.67 12.35
N ASP A 48 -14.52 -4.58 13.32
CA ASP A 48 -14.45 -4.30 14.76
C ASP A 48 -13.01 -4.34 15.32
N ASN A 49 -11.99 -4.30 14.45
CA ASN A 49 -10.58 -4.41 14.80
C ASN A 49 -10.20 -5.72 15.54
N LYS A 50 -10.98 -6.78 15.36
CA LYS A 50 -10.70 -8.10 15.94
C LYS A 50 -9.94 -8.98 14.96
N ALA A 51 -8.80 -9.49 15.40
CA ALA A 51 -8.00 -10.45 14.64
C ALA A 51 -8.48 -11.89 14.92
N PRO A 52 -8.48 -12.78 13.92
CA PRO A 52 -8.84 -14.18 14.10
C PRO A 52 -7.83 -14.89 15.02
N GLN A 53 -8.33 -15.69 15.96
CA GLN A 53 -7.48 -16.51 16.83
C GLN A 53 -6.94 -17.76 16.12
N ASP A 54 -7.63 -18.23 15.08
CA ASP A 54 -7.23 -19.40 14.31
C ASP A 54 -6.31 -19.04 13.15
N PHE A 55 -5.17 -19.73 13.07
CA PHE A 55 -4.18 -19.53 12.00
C PHE A 55 -4.74 -19.84 10.61
N ASN A 56 -5.55 -20.90 10.49
CA ASN A 56 -6.13 -21.32 9.21
C ASN A 56 -7.15 -20.30 8.71
N LEU A 57 -7.94 -19.71 9.61
CA LEU A 57 -8.89 -18.65 9.29
C LEU A 57 -8.15 -17.38 8.84
N ALA A 58 -7.09 -16.99 9.54
CA ALA A 58 -6.24 -15.86 9.16
C ALA A 58 -5.60 -16.04 7.77
N LYS A 59 -5.11 -17.25 7.47
CA LYS A 59 -4.55 -17.59 6.17
C LYS A 59 -5.59 -17.56 5.05
N ALA A 60 -6.80 -18.06 5.32
CA ALA A 60 -7.90 -18.02 4.35
C ALA A 60 -8.33 -16.58 4.04
N ARG A 61 -8.50 -15.74 5.07
CA ARG A 61 -8.81 -14.31 4.93
C ARG A 61 -7.72 -13.58 4.16
N LEU A 62 -6.45 -13.80 4.51
CA LEU A 62 -5.32 -13.23 3.78
C LEU A 62 -5.39 -13.60 2.30
N LYS A 63 -5.59 -14.89 1.96
CA LYS A 63 -5.64 -15.33 0.57
C LYS A 63 -6.77 -14.67 -0.23
N ARG A 64 -7.96 -14.47 0.36
CA ARG A 64 -9.10 -13.84 -0.32
C ARG A 64 -8.91 -12.33 -0.49
N ARG A 65 -8.38 -11.67 0.55
CA ARG A 65 -8.28 -10.21 0.60
C ARG A 65 -6.99 -9.66 0.00
N ASN A 66 -5.97 -10.50 -0.20
CA ASN A 66 -4.63 -10.06 -0.59
C ASN A 66 -4.64 -9.10 -1.79
N ASP A 67 -5.26 -9.51 -2.89
CA ASP A 67 -5.17 -8.78 -4.16
C ASP A 67 -5.90 -7.43 -4.07
N THR A 68 -7.07 -7.39 -3.43
CA THR A 68 -7.85 -6.15 -3.26
C THR A 68 -7.19 -5.19 -2.29
N VAL A 69 -6.70 -5.68 -1.16
CA VAL A 69 -5.99 -4.86 -0.16
C VAL A 69 -4.68 -4.34 -0.74
N GLU A 70 -3.90 -5.17 -1.43
CA GLU A 70 -2.66 -4.73 -2.07
C GLU A 70 -2.93 -3.68 -3.15
N LYS A 71 -3.97 -3.85 -3.97
CA LYS A 71 -4.39 -2.83 -4.94
C LYS A 71 -4.77 -1.51 -4.26
N TYR A 72 -5.55 -1.55 -3.18
CA TYR A 72 -5.92 -0.36 -2.41
C TYR A 72 -4.69 0.40 -1.89
N TYR A 73 -3.75 -0.31 -1.27
CA TYR A 73 -2.54 0.30 -0.71
C TYR A 73 -1.59 0.84 -1.79
N ILE A 74 -1.59 0.22 -2.98
CA ILE A 74 -0.88 0.74 -4.17
C ILE A 74 -1.54 2.02 -4.67
N GLU A 75 -2.87 2.07 -4.79
CA GLU A 75 -3.60 3.26 -5.23
C GLU A 75 -3.51 4.41 -4.23
N MET A 76 -3.40 4.10 -2.93
CA MET A 76 -3.09 5.06 -1.87
C MET A 76 -1.64 5.58 -1.94
N GLY A 77 -0.76 4.95 -2.72
CA GLY A 77 0.66 5.31 -2.83
C GLY A 77 1.50 4.91 -1.61
N GLN A 78 0.94 4.11 -0.70
CA GLN A 78 1.63 3.65 0.51
C GLN A 78 2.49 2.42 0.24
N ILE A 79 2.15 1.66 -0.80
CA ILE A 79 2.89 0.50 -1.26
C ILE A 79 3.25 0.69 -2.73
N GLU A 80 4.50 0.41 -3.07
CA GLU A 80 4.92 0.41 -4.46
C GLU A 80 4.68 -0.95 -5.12
N ASN A 81 4.33 -0.89 -6.39
CA ASN A 81 4.15 -2.08 -7.22
C ASN A 81 5.52 -2.75 -7.47
N TYR A 82 5.60 -4.08 -7.40
CA TYR A 82 6.88 -4.82 -7.42
C TYR A 82 7.75 -4.46 -8.63
N PHE A 83 7.15 -4.27 -9.80
CA PHE A 83 7.86 -3.91 -11.03
C PHE A 83 8.43 -2.48 -10.98
N GLN A 84 7.67 -1.53 -10.43
CA GLN A 84 8.12 -0.15 -10.28
C GLN A 84 9.30 -0.03 -9.31
N ARG A 85 9.33 -0.89 -8.26
CA ARG A 85 10.41 -0.89 -7.28
C ARG A 85 11.77 -1.25 -7.88
N TYR A 86 11.84 -2.25 -8.75
CA TYR A 86 13.13 -2.73 -9.28
C TYR A 86 13.53 -2.07 -10.60
N VAL A 87 12.58 -1.77 -11.48
CA VAL A 87 12.88 -1.24 -12.82
C VAL A 87 12.76 0.30 -12.85
N GLY A 88 11.87 0.87 -12.05
CA GLY A 88 11.56 2.30 -12.07
C GLY A 88 12.42 3.16 -11.15
N HIS A 89 12.81 2.67 -9.97
CA HIS A 89 13.46 3.51 -8.94
C HIS A 89 14.83 4.01 -9.35
N PHE A 90 15.71 3.13 -9.84
CA PHE A 90 17.10 3.51 -10.11
C PHE A 90 17.22 4.61 -11.20
N PRO A 91 16.53 4.50 -12.35
CA PRO A 91 16.53 5.57 -13.35
C PRO A 91 15.80 6.83 -12.86
N LYS A 92 14.71 6.69 -12.10
CA LYS A 92 13.89 7.80 -11.62
C LYS A 92 14.60 8.65 -10.57
N ILE A 93 15.38 8.04 -9.67
CA ILE A 93 16.18 8.76 -8.67
C ILE A 93 17.20 9.65 -9.36
N ILE A 94 17.94 9.09 -10.33
CA ILE A 94 18.93 9.84 -11.13
C ILE A 94 18.24 10.99 -11.87
N TRP A 95 17.14 10.72 -12.58
CA TRP A 95 16.39 11.78 -13.27
C TRP A 95 15.84 12.84 -12.31
N SER A 96 15.38 12.46 -11.12
CA SER A 96 14.86 13.40 -10.12
C SER A 96 15.94 14.35 -9.62
N LEU A 97 17.18 13.87 -9.43
CA LEU A 97 18.32 14.70 -9.04
C LEU A 97 18.62 15.75 -10.10
N PHE A 98 18.65 15.35 -11.38
CA PHE A 98 18.86 16.30 -12.49
C PHE A 98 17.70 17.29 -12.64
N ALA A 99 16.45 16.80 -12.61
CA ALA A 99 15.27 17.64 -12.77
C ALA A 99 15.09 18.63 -11.59
N ASN A 100 15.35 18.21 -10.35
CA ASN A 100 15.27 19.08 -9.20
C ASN A 100 16.33 20.18 -9.28
N THR A 101 17.56 19.86 -9.66
CA THR A 101 18.64 20.85 -9.81
C THR A 101 18.27 21.95 -10.80
N ILE A 102 17.61 21.61 -11.92
CA ILE A 102 17.15 22.58 -12.92
C ILE A 102 15.92 23.36 -12.45
N LYS A 103 15.05 22.76 -11.63
CA LYS A 103 13.83 23.40 -11.13
C LYS A 103 14.04 24.32 -9.94
N MET A 104 15.11 24.15 -9.17
CA MET A 104 15.39 24.97 -7.97
C MET A 104 15.32 26.49 -8.23
N PRO A 105 15.94 27.05 -9.29
CA PRO A 105 15.83 28.48 -9.58
C PRO A 105 14.40 28.96 -9.83
N PHE A 106 13.57 28.14 -10.48
CA PHE A 106 12.15 28.45 -10.70
C PHE A 106 11.34 28.42 -9.41
N HIS A 107 11.62 27.45 -8.53
CA HIS A 107 10.98 27.37 -7.22
C HIS A 107 11.27 28.62 -6.37
N ILE A 108 12.54 29.04 -6.31
CA ILE A 108 12.95 30.24 -5.57
C ILE A 108 12.23 31.49 -6.08
N PHE A 109 12.11 31.65 -7.40
CA PHE A 109 11.38 32.79 -7.98
C PHE A 109 9.88 32.74 -7.68
N SER A 110 9.28 31.54 -7.71
CA SER A 110 7.86 31.37 -7.39
C SER A 110 7.55 31.65 -5.92
N GLU A 111 8.42 31.25 -5.01
CA GLU A 111 8.31 31.54 -3.57
C GLU A 111 8.45 33.04 -3.30
N TYR A 112 9.44 33.70 -3.92
CA TYR A 112 9.58 35.14 -3.83
C TYR A 112 8.32 35.87 -4.28
N LYS A 113 7.73 35.45 -5.40
CA LYS A 113 6.48 36.02 -5.91
C LYS A 113 5.27 35.72 -5.01
N TYR A 114 5.25 34.54 -4.38
CA TYR A 114 4.21 34.13 -3.42
C TYR A 114 4.21 35.03 -2.17
N GLU A 115 5.38 35.37 -1.64
CA GLU A 115 5.51 36.22 -0.47
C GLU A 115 5.20 37.70 -0.75
N HIS A 116 5.61 38.20 -1.93
CA HIS A 116 5.56 39.64 -2.23
C HIS A 116 4.32 40.07 -3.04
N ASN A 117 3.47 39.14 -3.49
CA ASN A 117 2.26 39.45 -4.26
C ASN A 117 1.03 38.72 -3.71
N GLU A 118 0.15 39.47 -3.03
CA GLU A 118 -1.06 38.91 -2.42
C GLU A 118 -2.03 38.25 -3.41
N ALA A 119 -2.14 38.78 -4.64
CA ALA A 119 -3.02 38.22 -5.66
C ALA A 119 -2.48 36.88 -6.18
N TYR A 120 -1.16 36.76 -6.31
CA TYR A 120 -0.51 35.50 -6.67
C TYR A 120 -0.60 34.47 -5.53
N ARG A 121 -0.41 34.90 -4.27
CA ARG A 121 -0.58 34.07 -3.08
C ARG A 121 -1.95 33.39 -3.03
N LYS A 122 -3.02 34.19 -3.10
CA LYS A 122 -4.41 33.69 -3.08
C LYS A 122 -4.70 32.68 -4.19
N LYS A 123 -4.11 32.88 -5.38
CA LYS A 123 -4.28 31.96 -6.51
C LYS A 123 -3.63 30.61 -6.24
N ILE A 124 -2.44 30.60 -5.65
CA ILE A 124 -1.72 29.36 -5.32
C ILE A 124 -2.42 28.64 -4.17
N ASP A 125 -2.84 29.37 -3.14
CA ASP A 125 -3.59 28.80 -2.00
C ASP A 125 -4.89 28.11 -2.45
N ASP A 126 -5.65 28.73 -3.36
CA ASP A 126 -6.86 28.14 -3.93
C ASP A 126 -6.55 26.90 -4.78
N LEU A 127 -5.47 26.92 -5.57
CA LEU A 127 -5.02 25.75 -6.32
C LEU A 127 -4.65 24.59 -5.40
N ASP A 128 -3.91 24.85 -4.32
CA ASP A 128 -3.50 23.86 -3.35
C ASP A 128 -4.70 23.32 -2.56
N ALA A 129 -5.62 24.19 -2.16
CA ALA A 129 -6.86 23.79 -1.50
C ALA A 129 -7.70 22.86 -2.38
N ARG A 130 -7.85 23.18 -3.68
CA ARG A 130 -8.56 22.32 -4.64
C ARG A 130 -7.84 21.00 -4.92
N GLN A 131 -6.51 20.98 -4.86
CA GLN A 131 -5.76 19.73 -5.00
C GLN A 131 -5.96 18.85 -3.77
N LYS A 132 -5.81 19.41 -2.57
CA LYS A 132 -6.06 18.71 -1.30
C LYS A 132 -7.49 18.16 -1.23
N ALA A 133 -8.49 18.96 -1.58
CA ALA A 133 -9.89 18.50 -1.60
C ALA A 133 -10.11 17.31 -2.54
N ARG A 134 -9.54 17.35 -3.76
CA ARG A 134 -9.61 16.22 -4.70
C ARG A 134 -8.88 14.98 -4.21
N GLU A 135 -7.74 15.15 -3.55
CA GLU A 135 -6.99 14.05 -2.96
C GLU A 135 -7.76 13.42 -1.78
N GLU A 136 -8.36 14.24 -0.92
CA GLU A 136 -9.21 13.80 0.18
C GLU A 136 -10.44 13.04 -0.32
N GLU A 137 -11.14 13.55 -1.34
CA GLU A 137 -12.27 12.87 -1.98
C GLU A 137 -11.85 11.50 -2.55
N ARG A 138 -10.72 11.45 -3.25
CA ARG A 138 -10.16 10.20 -3.79
C ARG A 138 -9.84 9.21 -2.68
N ILE A 139 -9.18 9.65 -1.61
CA ILE A 139 -8.82 8.82 -0.46
C ILE A 139 -10.09 8.31 0.25
N ASN A 140 -11.08 9.18 0.45
CA ASN A 140 -12.33 8.82 1.11
C ASN A 140 -13.11 7.79 0.30
N LYS A 141 -13.16 7.95 -1.04
CA LYS A 141 -13.76 6.98 -1.94
C LYS A 141 -13.07 5.62 -1.87
N LEU A 142 -11.73 5.60 -1.91
CA LEU A 142 -10.98 4.35 -1.78
C LEU A 142 -11.24 3.68 -0.42
N LYS A 143 -11.28 4.46 0.66
CA LYS A 143 -11.58 3.96 2.01
C LYS A 143 -12.99 3.37 2.11
N SER A 144 -13.99 4.02 1.52
CA SER A 144 -15.35 3.50 1.52
C SER A 144 -15.44 2.19 0.72
N GLU A 145 -14.81 2.13 -0.46
CA GLU A 145 -14.76 0.92 -1.30
C GLU A 145 -14.12 -0.26 -0.56
N LEU A 146 -13.00 -0.03 0.13
CA LEU A 146 -12.35 -1.07 0.92
C LEU A 146 -13.22 -1.55 2.08
N ARG A 147 -13.89 -0.62 2.79
CA ARG A 147 -14.75 -0.95 3.91
C ARG A 147 -15.98 -1.76 3.47
N GLU A 148 -16.59 -1.39 2.35
CA GLU A 148 -17.69 -2.14 1.74
C GLU A 148 -17.24 -3.54 1.31
N PHE A 149 -16.07 -3.67 0.70
CA PHE A 149 -15.51 -4.95 0.31
C PHE A 149 -15.30 -5.87 1.52
N ILE A 150 -14.67 -5.36 2.59
CA ILE A 150 -14.47 -6.13 3.82
C ILE A 150 -15.80 -6.52 4.45
N GLY A 151 -16.80 -5.63 4.44
CA GLY A 151 -18.15 -5.93 4.92
C GLY A 151 -18.78 -7.11 4.19
N LYS A 152 -18.74 -7.10 2.85
CA LYS A 152 -19.26 -8.20 2.01
C LYS A 152 -18.52 -9.53 2.25
N ASP A 153 -17.18 -9.51 2.30
CA ASP A 153 -16.38 -10.72 2.57
C ASP A 153 -16.72 -11.32 3.96
N LEU A 154 -16.99 -10.49 4.96
CA LEU A 154 -17.40 -10.95 6.28
C LEU A 154 -18.82 -11.53 6.31
N GLU A 155 -19.74 -10.96 5.53
CA GLU A 155 -21.09 -11.50 5.38
C GLU A 155 -21.08 -12.87 4.67
N GLU A 156 -20.30 -13.01 3.61
CA GLU A 156 -20.09 -14.28 2.91
C GLU A 156 -19.46 -15.34 3.83
N GLU A 157 -18.45 -14.96 4.63
CA GLU A 157 -17.85 -15.85 5.63
C GLU A 157 -18.87 -16.34 6.67
N LYS A 158 -19.76 -15.46 7.15
CA LYS A 158 -20.85 -15.81 8.07
C LYS A 158 -21.88 -16.74 7.44
N GLN A 159 -22.15 -16.62 6.14
CA GLN A 159 -23.09 -17.49 5.42
C GLN A 159 -22.51 -18.86 5.10
N LEU A 160 -21.19 -18.97 4.95
CA LEU A 160 -20.48 -20.24 4.75
C LEU A 160 -20.24 -20.99 6.07
N SER A 161 -20.11 -20.28 7.19
CA SER A 161 -19.91 -20.86 8.53
C SER A 161 -21.02 -21.81 9.05
N PRO A 162 -22.34 -21.63 8.81
CA PRO A 162 -23.35 -22.57 9.29
C PRO A 162 -23.34 -23.93 8.58
N ALA A 163 -22.62 -24.09 7.47
CA ALA A 163 -22.53 -25.36 6.74
C ALA A 163 -21.47 -26.33 7.31
N VAL A 164 -20.71 -25.92 8.34
CA VAL A 164 -19.67 -26.74 8.99
C VAL A 164 -19.94 -26.83 10.50
N LYS A 165 -21.18 -27.13 10.87
CA LYS A 165 -21.52 -27.63 12.21
C LYS A 165 -22.02 -29.05 12.12
#